data_AF-A0A7M3P670-F1
#
_entry.id   AF-A0A7M3P670-F1
#
_cell.length_a   1.000
_cell.length_b   1.000
_cell.length_c   1.000
_cell.angle_alpha   90.00
_cell.angle_beta   90.00
_cell.angle_gamma   90.00
#
_symmetry.space_group_name_H-M   'P 1'
#
loop_
_entity.id
_entity.type
_entity.pdbx_description
1 polymer ?
#
loop_
_entity_poly.entity_id
_entity_poly.type
_entity_poly.pdbx_seq_one_letter_code
_entity_poly.pdbx_strand_id
1 'polypeptide(L)'
;MRLRWFPAPDYTWGDLVAFVSGLDHSSASVRAELGEDAMWGLQEQLLALNADYLRILIWQRTPDGQKGRKFPKPIKRPGVDDGVDRKKIGGTTKVPAEELAKLLGV
;
A
#
# COMPACT_ATOMS: atom_id res chain seq x y z
N MET A 1 30.32 1.89 -3.06
CA MET A 1 30.46 2.17 -4.51
C MET A 1 29.91 3.56 -4.79
N ARG A 2 30.45 4.34 -5.75
CA ARG A 2 29.91 5.67 -6.11
C ARG A 2 29.31 5.63 -7.51
N LEU A 3 28.08 6.13 -7.68
CA LEU A 3 27.32 6.06 -8.94
C LEU A 3 28.05 6.69 -10.15
N ARG A 4 28.95 7.64 -9.90
CA ARG A 4 29.79 8.29 -10.92
C ARG A 4 30.81 7.37 -11.63
N TRP A 5 30.95 6.11 -11.18
CA TRP A 5 31.84 5.14 -11.82
C TRP A 5 31.21 4.41 -13.01
N PHE A 6 29.95 4.71 -13.33
CA PHE A 6 29.22 4.14 -14.47
C PHE A 6 28.82 5.23 -15.47
N PRO A 7 28.89 4.95 -16.80
CA PRO A 7 29.48 3.77 -17.43
C PRO A 7 31.01 3.90 -17.57
N ALA A 8 31.72 2.78 -17.49
CA ALA A 8 33.16 2.67 -17.72
C ALA A 8 33.46 1.46 -18.64
N PRO A 9 34.68 1.32 -19.21
CA PRO A 9 34.99 0.21 -20.12
C PRO A 9 34.68 -1.18 -19.55
N ASP A 10 34.83 -1.34 -18.23
CA ASP A 10 34.60 -2.61 -17.51
C ASP A 10 33.23 -2.70 -16.84
N TYR A 11 32.41 -1.64 -16.91
CA TYR A 11 31.15 -1.52 -16.18
C TYR A 11 30.05 -0.89 -17.02
N THR A 12 29.06 -1.71 -17.36
CA THR A 12 27.89 -1.28 -18.13
C THR A 12 26.77 -0.78 -17.22
N TRP A 13 25.79 -0.10 -17.83
CA TRP A 13 24.54 0.21 -17.13
C TRP A 13 23.79 -1.04 -16.66
N GLY A 14 23.94 -2.16 -17.38
CA GLY A 14 23.39 -3.46 -16.96
C GLY A 14 24.00 -3.94 -15.65
N ASP A 15 25.30 -3.74 -15.45
CA ASP A 15 25.98 -4.11 -14.20
C ASP A 15 25.51 -3.24 -13.02
N LEU A 16 25.22 -1.96 -13.27
CA LEU A 16 24.61 -1.11 -12.25
C LEU A 16 23.20 -1.60 -11.89
N VAL A 17 22.38 -1.97 -12.87
CA VAL A 17 21.05 -2.53 -12.63
C VAL A 17 21.14 -3.83 -11.86
N ALA A 18 22.04 -4.73 -12.23
CA ALA A 18 22.26 -6.00 -11.52
C ALA A 18 22.74 -5.76 -10.09
N PHE A 19 23.65 -4.81 -9.88
CA PHE A 19 24.13 -4.41 -8.56
C PHE A 19 22.98 -3.89 -7.69
N VAL A 20 22.20 -2.92 -8.17
CA VAL A 20 21.08 -2.34 -7.43
C VAL A 20 20.00 -3.38 -7.14
N SER A 21 19.71 -4.25 -8.11
CA SER A 21 18.70 -5.32 -7.96
C SER A 21 19.13 -6.41 -6.97
N GLY A 22 20.43 -6.59 -6.76
CA GLY A 22 20.99 -7.53 -5.79
C GLY A 22 21.24 -6.94 -4.40
N LEU A 23 20.95 -5.66 -4.17
CA LEU A 23 21.13 -5.05 -2.86
C LEU A 23 20.14 -5.62 -1.84
N ASP A 24 20.65 -5.91 -0.66
CA ASP A 24 19.81 -6.27 0.47
C ASP A 24 18.88 -5.10 0.87
N HIS A 25 17.68 -5.43 1.36
CA HIS A 25 16.69 -4.46 1.84
C HIS A 25 17.24 -3.57 2.99
N SER A 26 18.17 -4.10 3.78
CA SER A 26 18.87 -3.36 4.84
C SER A 26 20.09 -2.57 4.34
N SER A 27 20.34 -2.49 3.03
CA SER A 27 21.44 -1.68 2.52
C SER A 27 21.16 -0.18 2.70
N ALA A 28 22.23 0.59 2.86
CA ALA A 28 22.11 2.05 3.02
C ALA A 28 21.47 2.74 1.81
N SER A 29 21.69 2.20 0.60
CA SER A 29 21.12 2.73 -0.64
C SER A 29 19.61 2.50 -0.71
N VAL A 30 19.13 1.30 -0.35
CA VAL A 30 17.69 0.99 -0.35
C VAL A 30 16.96 1.83 0.70
N ARG A 31 17.54 1.99 1.91
CA ARG A 31 16.99 2.88 2.94
C ARG A 31 16.96 4.35 2.55
N ALA A 32 17.96 4.82 1.80
CA ALA A 32 18.01 6.22 1.36
C ALA A 32 16.90 6.53 0.35
N GLU A 33 16.57 5.57 -0.51
CA GLU A 33 15.55 5.75 -1.55
C GLU A 33 14.13 5.51 -1.03
N LEU A 34 13.90 4.41 -0.32
CA LEU A 34 12.57 3.99 0.11
C LEU A 34 12.21 4.45 1.54
N GLY A 35 13.16 4.99 2.31
CA GLY A 35 12.91 5.42 3.68
C GLY A 35 12.41 4.28 4.57
N GLU A 36 11.30 4.51 5.28
CA GLU A 36 10.65 3.50 6.13
C GLU A 36 10.10 2.31 5.33
N ASP A 37 9.79 2.51 4.04
CA ASP A 37 9.26 1.47 3.16
C ASP A 37 10.34 0.41 2.82
N ALA A 38 11.62 0.73 3.00
CA ALA A 38 12.73 -0.21 2.79
C ALA A 38 12.60 -1.50 3.61
N MET A 39 11.96 -1.39 4.78
CA MET A 39 11.75 -2.52 5.70
C MET A 39 10.61 -3.44 5.26
N TRP A 40 9.80 -3.04 4.28
CA TRP A 40 8.70 -3.86 3.77
C TRP A 40 9.18 -4.80 2.67
N GLY A 41 9.71 -5.95 3.09
CA GLY A 41 9.94 -7.08 2.20
C GLY A 41 8.68 -7.94 2.01
N LEU A 42 8.84 -9.03 1.24
CA LEU A 42 7.77 -10.01 1.04
C LEU A 42 7.29 -10.63 2.37
N GLN A 43 8.21 -10.87 3.31
CA GLN A 43 7.88 -11.46 4.60
C GLN A 43 7.01 -10.52 5.44
N GLU A 44 7.32 -9.24 5.49
CA GLU A 44 6.56 -8.23 6.23
C GLU A 44 5.17 -8.04 5.62
N GLN A 45 5.07 -8.03 4.28
CA GLN A 45 3.80 -8.01 3.55
C GLN A 45 2.91 -9.19 3.95
N LEU A 46 3.45 -10.42 3.93
CA LEU A 46 2.72 -11.64 4.28
C LEU A 46 2.38 -11.70 5.78
N LEU A 47 3.27 -11.23 6.64
CA LEU A 47 3.02 -11.19 8.09
C LEU A 47 1.90 -10.19 8.42
N ALA A 48 1.89 -9.02 7.79
CA ALA A 48 0.83 -8.03 7.93
C ALA A 48 -0.51 -8.59 7.42
N LEU A 49 -0.51 -9.31 6.30
CA LEU A 49 -1.71 -9.98 5.79
C LEU A 49 -2.28 -10.99 6.80
N ASN A 50 -1.42 -11.81 7.41
CA ASN A 50 -1.83 -12.74 8.46
C ASN A 50 -2.40 -12.00 9.69
N ALA A 51 -1.74 -10.92 10.13
CA ALA A 51 -2.20 -10.11 11.25
C ALA A 51 -3.58 -9.48 10.99
N ASP A 52 -3.85 -9.04 9.75
CA ASP A 52 -5.15 -8.52 9.34
C ASP A 52 -6.25 -9.58 9.41
N TYR A 53 -6.01 -10.79 8.87
CA TYR A 53 -6.97 -11.89 8.96
C TYR A 53 -7.24 -12.32 10.40
N LEU A 54 -6.21 -12.37 11.25
CA LEU A 54 -6.38 -12.67 12.67
C LEU A 54 -7.24 -11.61 13.37
N ARG A 55 -7.03 -10.33 13.09
CA ARG A 55 -7.88 -9.24 13.59
C ARG A 55 -9.32 -9.40 13.16
N ILE A 56 -9.57 -9.76 11.90
CA ILE A 56 -10.92 -10.01 11.38
C ILE A 56 -11.58 -11.18 12.11
N LEU A 57 -10.86 -12.30 12.31
CA LEU A 57 -11.37 -13.47 13.02
C LEU A 57 -11.74 -13.15 14.48
N ILE A 58 -10.92 -12.37 15.17
CA ILE A 58 -11.21 -11.92 16.53
C ILE A 58 -12.44 -11.01 16.51
N TRP A 59 -12.49 -10.04 15.58
CA TRP A 59 -13.61 -9.11 15.44
C TRP A 59 -14.94 -9.84 15.18
N GLN A 60 -14.97 -10.86 14.33
CA GLN A 60 -16.18 -11.65 14.03
C GLN A 60 -16.81 -12.28 15.28
N ARG A 61 -16.01 -12.57 16.31
CA ARG A 61 -16.47 -13.13 17.59
C ARG A 61 -17.04 -12.07 18.55
N THR A 62 -16.93 -10.79 18.23
CA THR A 62 -17.44 -9.70 19.06
C THR A 62 -18.90 -9.35 18.70
N PRO A 63 -19.67 -8.70 19.60
CA PRO A 63 -20.99 -8.18 19.25
C PRO A 63 -20.98 -7.17 18.08
N ASP A 64 -19.88 -6.41 17.94
CA ASP A 64 -19.69 -5.50 16.81
C ASP A 64 -19.53 -6.29 15.49
N GLY A 65 -18.81 -7.41 15.52
CA GLY A 65 -18.69 -8.37 14.42
C GLY A 65 -20.02 -8.95 13.96
N GLN A 66 -20.84 -9.41 14.91
CA GLN A 66 -22.18 -9.94 14.63
C GLN A 66 -23.12 -8.89 14.00
N LYS A 67 -22.90 -7.61 14.28
CA LYS A 67 -23.67 -6.48 13.74
C LYS A 67 -23.01 -5.80 12.53
N GLY A 68 -21.87 -6.30 12.06
CA GLY A 68 -21.13 -5.71 10.94
C GLY A 68 -20.60 -4.29 11.20
N ARG A 69 -20.33 -3.94 12.46
CA ARG A 69 -19.89 -2.59 12.88
C ARG A 69 -18.39 -2.58 13.20
N LYS A 70 -17.76 -1.41 13.03
CA LYS A 70 -16.33 -1.18 13.35
C LYS A 70 -15.40 -2.25 12.75
N PHE A 71 -15.58 -2.52 11.46
CA PHE A 71 -14.71 -3.46 10.74
C PHE A 71 -13.23 -3.04 10.91
N PRO A 72 -12.32 -3.98 11.27
CA PRO A 72 -10.92 -3.66 11.45
C PRO A 72 -10.29 -3.11 10.18
N LYS A 73 -9.48 -2.05 10.32
CA LYS A 73 -8.71 -1.51 9.21
C LYS A 73 -7.44 -2.34 9.02
N PRO A 74 -7.11 -2.75 7.78
CA PRO A 74 -5.83 -3.34 7.44
C PRO A 74 -4.64 -2.51 7.93
N ILE A 75 -3.53 -3.17 8.25
CA ILE A 75 -2.23 -2.53 8.45
C ILE A 75 -1.85 -1.84 7.12
N LYS A 76 -1.48 -0.56 7.18
CA LYS A 76 -1.06 0.19 5.99
C LYS A 76 0.24 -0.38 5.44
N ARG A 77 0.24 -0.78 4.16
CA ARG A 77 1.42 -1.36 3.49
C ARG A 77 1.88 -0.50 2.31
N PRO A 78 3.19 -0.28 2.13
CA PRO A 78 3.72 0.37 0.95
C PRO A 78 3.35 -0.39 -0.33
N GLY A 79 2.97 0.35 -1.37
CA GLY A 79 2.65 -0.21 -2.68
C GLY A 79 1.34 -1.00 -2.79
N VAL A 80 0.55 -1.13 -1.71
CA VAL A 80 -0.74 -1.83 -1.72
C VAL A 80 -1.89 -0.84 -1.47
N ASP A 81 -2.85 -0.77 -2.39
CA ASP A 81 -4.10 -0.05 -2.14
C ASP A 81 -5.02 -0.91 -1.24
N ASP A 82 -4.89 -0.71 0.07
CA ASP A 82 -5.70 -1.38 1.07
C ASP A 82 -7.12 -0.80 1.19
N GLY A 83 -7.47 0.21 0.38
CA GLY A 83 -8.75 0.90 0.42
C GLY A 83 -9.02 1.70 1.69
N VAL A 84 -8.06 1.76 2.62
CA VAL A 84 -8.19 2.39 3.95
C VAL A 84 -8.31 3.91 3.86
N ASP A 85 -7.63 4.50 2.88
CA ASP A 85 -7.61 5.96 2.65
C ASP A 85 -8.61 6.40 1.57
N ARG A 86 -9.51 5.50 1.13
CA ARG A 86 -10.60 5.86 0.21
C ARG A 86 -11.54 6.83 0.89
N LYS A 87 -11.37 8.11 0.58
CA LYS A 87 -12.30 9.17 0.97
C LYS A 87 -13.61 8.92 0.22
N LYS A 88 -14.69 8.70 0.95
CA LYS A 88 -16.03 8.59 0.35
C LYS A 88 -16.40 9.95 -0.25
N ILE A 89 -16.25 10.08 -1.57
CA ILE A 89 -16.69 11.26 -2.31
C ILE A 89 -18.19 11.05 -2.57
N GLY A 90 -19.01 11.58 -1.67
CA GLY A 90 -20.46 11.40 -1.69
C GLY A 90 -21.06 11.88 -0.39
N GLY A 91 -21.33 13.18 -0.32
CA GLY A 91 -22.05 13.79 0.79
C GLY A 91 -23.50 13.32 0.84
N THR A 92 -24.10 13.41 2.02
CA THR A 92 -25.48 13.10 2.40
C THR A 92 -26.55 13.94 1.67
N THR A 93 -26.23 14.57 0.55
CA THR A 93 -27.22 15.25 -0.28
C THR A 93 -27.91 14.17 -1.10
N LYS A 94 -29.01 13.63 -0.56
CA LYS A 94 -29.97 12.87 -1.35
C LYS A 94 -30.60 13.86 -2.32
N VAL A 95 -29.99 14.03 -3.49
CA VAL A 95 -30.59 14.81 -4.56
C VAL A 95 -31.85 14.05 -5.00
N PRO A 96 -33.04 14.66 -4.96
CA PRO A 96 -34.25 14.05 -5.49
C PRO A 96 -34.00 13.62 -6.95
N ALA A 97 -34.55 12.46 -7.34
CA ALA A 97 -34.28 11.88 -8.66
C ALA A 97 -34.58 12.87 -9.81
N GLU A 98 -35.55 13.76 -9.63
CA GLU A 98 -35.94 14.81 -10.57
C GLU A 98 -34.87 15.90 -10.76
N GLU A 99 -34.19 16.32 -9.68
CA GLU A 99 -33.08 17.27 -9.78
C GLU A 99 -31.86 16.63 -10.45
N LEU A 100 -31.62 15.35 -10.20
CA LEU A 100 -30.59 14.57 -10.88
C LEU A 100 -30.88 14.45 -12.38
N ALA A 101 -32.12 14.15 -12.76
CA ALA A 101 -32.53 14.07 -14.17
C ALA A 101 -32.31 15.41 -14.89
N LYS A 102 -32.71 16.52 -14.26
CA LYS A 102 -32.49 17.88 -14.78
C LYS A 102 -31.01 18.25 -14.93
N LEU A 103 -30.16 17.82 -14.01
CA LEU A 103 -28.70 18.00 -14.10
C LEU A 103 -28.05 17.12 -15.18
N LEU A 104 -28.62 15.95 -15.44
CA LEU A 104 -28.13 15.00 -16.44
C LEU A 104 -28.72 15.22 -17.85
N GLY A 105 -29.68 16.13 -17.99
CA GLY A 105 -30.29 16.48 -19.27
C GLY A 105 -31.19 15.38 -19.84
N VAL A 106 -31.76 14.53 -18.98
CA VAL A 106 -32.69 13.44 -19.31
C VAL A 106 -34.06 13.71 -18.68
#